data_AF-A0A812LCB0-F1
#
_entry.id   AF-A0A812LCB0-F1
#
_cell.length_a   1.000
_cell.length_b   1.000
_cell.length_c   1.000
_cell.angle_alpha   90.00
_cell.angle_beta   90.00
_cell.angle_gamma   90.00
#
_symmetry.space_group_name_H-M   'P 1'
#
loop_
_entity.id
_entity.type
_entity.pdbx_description
1 polymer ?
#
loop_
_entity_poly.entity_id
_entity_poly.type
_entity_poly.pdbx_seq_one_letter_code
_entity_poly.pdbx_strand_id
1 'polypeptide(L)'
;MAEQEGQCQHSPESGVSLEQVAFRAGRVLRLLGRPLRVTEPCVGLGGLRRLCELSHSEHCETQAFDTEASLVSYYRGLVKHIGARGLDRMKLGSDGDILKLPVETLQPSEVFAAGPPCGPWAATGARMGTADSRSDVMDTCVAWIIFQAWQGQLVAFVLENSRLLKGTQYLEEILSRLQFCVPFFRIEAQVHNLKTIFPHDRERLWIRGMRRDCLGPEASLPVPLTAKDLGGHVDIRTLIESTVPPVDPASLSHRMRCNLAAYIARIEKDVLAGKAGTVAVVELDRSPLRDYGKQVLYDLIPPLRTAGPKLFLLLSGEVKNCLPWQQQRLHRFVTPEERFMFQGHSGLACRMFDNKTAALKAAGNAYHPLHLASMLCPMLEQAYIYGALPEEPTRLSTQELHELIPAVTPGESFHNPAEAEGFPNVFCQDDIEECESMIKKGKQASRKFAASCVDKKGSESSSVHGAGPASHRAGLDLKSEVKAEVKQEPMCNPARPQQRGCWPQGSLKRGCKVVNLASPQRRVRGKSVLYTDRTD
;
A
#
# COMPACT_ATOMS: atom_id res chain seq x y z
N MET A 1 4.58 7.14 -62.72
CA MET A 1 3.86 6.63 -61.53
C MET A 1 4.90 6.28 -60.49
N ALA A 2 5.01 7.11 -59.45
CA ALA A 2 5.95 6.90 -58.35
C ALA A 2 5.13 6.54 -57.11
N GLU A 3 5.33 5.33 -56.59
CA GLU A 3 4.78 4.89 -55.32
C GLU A 3 5.51 5.63 -54.20
N GLN A 4 4.83 6.58 -53.56
CA GLN A 4 5.26 7.11 -52.28
C GLN A 4 4.84 6.12 -51.19
N GLU A 5 5.76 5.25 -50.81
CA GLU A 5 5.71 4.53 -49.53
C GLU A 5 5.80 5.55 -48.39
N GLY A 6 4.64 6.02 -47.94
CA GLY A 6 4.51 6.77 -46.70
C GLY A 6 4.78 5.85 -45.51
N GLN A 7 6.06 5.65 -45.18
CA GLN A 7 6.45 5.13 -43.88
C GLN A 7 6.05 6.16 -42.82
N CYS A 8 4.85 5.97 -42.26
CA CYS A 8 4.42 6.63 -41.04
C CYS A 8 5.25 6.03 -39.89
N GLN A 9 6.50 6.49 -39.74
CA GLN A 9 7.36 6.22 -38.60
C GLN A 9 6.81 6.97 -37.38
N HIS A 10 5.64 6.57 -36.88
CA HIS A 10 5.32 6.78 -35.48
C HIS A 10 6.20 5.79 -34.71
N SER A 11 7.38 6.25 -34.32
CA SER A 11 8.16 5.64 -33.26
C SER A 11 7.20 5.36 -32.11
N PRO A 12 7.06 4.10 -31.65
CA PRO A 12 6.23 3.82 -30.50
C PRO A 12 6.82 4.64 -29.35
N GLU A 13 6.06 5.62 -28.86
CA GLU A 13 6.39 6.31 -27.62
C GLU A 13 6.56 5.22 -26.57
N SER A 14 7.82 4.87 -26.27
CA SER A 14 8.12 3.81 -25.32
C SER A 14 7.67 4.33 -23.98
N GLY A 15 6.58 3.75 -23.46
CA GLY A 15 6.04 4.08 -22.15
C GLY A 15 7.14 4.04 -21.09
N VAL A 16 7.03 4.91 -20.08
CA VAL A 16 8.03 5.02 -19.02
C VAL A 16 7.95 3.77 -18.13
N SER A 17 9.08 3.16 -17.80
CA SER A 17 9.11 1.99 -16.93
C SER A 17 8.92 2.37 -15.45
N LEU A 18 8.50 1.40 -14.63
CA LEU A 18 8.40 1.56 -13.18
C LEU A 18 9.75 1.97 -12.57
N GLU A 19 10.85 1.36 -13.00
CA GLU A 19 12.20 1.65 -12.52
C GLU A 19 12.60 3.09 -12.82
N GLN A 20 12.34 3.59 -14.03
CA GLN A 20 12.65 4.97 -14.42
C GLN A 20 11.87 5.98 -13.57
N VAL A 21 10.57 5.74 -13.38
CA VAL A 21 9.70 6.59 -12.55
C VAL A 21 10.14 6.56 -11.09
N ALA A 22 10.38 5.37 -10.53
CA ALA A 22 10.81 5.21 -9.14
C ALA A 22 12.21 5.79 -8.88
N PHE A 23 13.12 5.66 -9.86
CA PHE A 23 14.43 6.30 -9.80
C PHE A 23 14.30 7.83 -9.69
N ARG A 24 13.40 8.46 -10.44
CA ARG A 24 13.14 9.90 -10.30
C ARG A 24 12.48 10.23 -8.97
N ALA A 25 11.47 9.46 -8.57
CA ALA A 25 10.74 9.68 -7.32
C ALA A 25 11.67 9.64 -6.08
N GLY A 26 12.58 8.67 -6.02
CA GLY A 26 13.53 8.51 -4.92
C GLY A 26 14.82 9.35 -5.04
N ARG A 27 14.82 10.44 -5.81
CA ARG A 27 16.01 11.29 -6.00
C ARG A 27 16.65 11.72 -4.68
N VAL A 28 15.85 12.25 -3.75
CA VAL A 28 16.35 12.70 -2.45
C VAL A 28 17.01 11.56 -1.66
N LEU A 29 16.47 10.35 -1.73
CA LEU A 29 17.03 9.19 -1.02
C LEU A 29 18.44 8.88 -1.51
N ARG A 30 18.76 9.13 -2.79
CA ARG A 30 20.14 9.05 -3.30
C ARG A 30 20.99 10.24 -2.87
N LEU A 31 20.44 11.45 -2.91
CA LEU A 31 21.15 12.67 -2.55
C LEU A 31 21.62 12.68 -1.10
N LEU A 32 20.88 12.02 -0.20
CA LEU A 32 21.29 11.86 1.20
C LEU A 32 22.67 11.19 1.36
N GLY A 33 23.10 10.38 0.39
CA GLY A 33 24.42 9.71 0.42
C GLY A 33 24.60 8.69 1.54
N ARG A 34 23.55 8.45 2.35
CA ARG A 34 23.53 7.53 3.49
C ARG A 34 22.15 6.90 3.66
N PRO A 35 22.04 5.82 4.45
CA PRO A 35 20.74 5.24 4.77
C PRO A 35 19.87 6.20 5.57
N LEU A 36 18.59 6.31 5.17
CA LEU A 36 17.56 7.00 5.94
C LEU A 36 17.15 6.15 7.15
N ARG A 37 17.04 6.75 8.33
CA ARG A 37 16.57 6.04 9.55
C ARG A 37 15.05 6.06 9.63
N VAL A 38 14.42 4.90 9.56
CA VAL A 38 12.96 4.78 9.46
C VAL A 38 12.37 3.86 10.53
N THR A 39 11.21 4.25 11.05
CA THR A 39 10.28 3.39 11.79
C THR A 39 9.10 3.01 10.89
N GLU A 40 8.92 1.71 10.62
CA GLU A 40 7.84 1.18 9.75
C GLU A 40 6.95 0.14 10.45
N PRO A 41 5.93 0.55 11.22
CA PRO A 41 4.92 -0.38 11.70
C PRO A 41 3.95 -0.77 10.58
N CYS A 42 3.43 -1.99 10.64
CA CYS A 42 2.62 -2.60 9.57
C CYS A 42 3.38 -2.62 8.23
N VAL A 43 4.64 -3.08 8.26
CA VAL A 43 5.57 -2.96 7.12
C VAL A 43 5.08 -3.69 5.86
N GLY A 44 4.28 -4.75 6.00
CA GLY A 44 3.77 -5.53 4.88
C GLY A 44 4.88 -6.04 3.96
N LEU A 45 4.86 -5.62 2.70
CA LEU A 45 5.90 -5.96 1.71
C LEU A 45 7.14 -5.04 1.75
N GLY A 46 7.19 -4.05 2.64
CA GLY A 46 8.24 -3.04 2.74
C GLY A 46 8.26 -2.08 1.57
N GLY A 47 7.25 -1.22 1.50
CA GLY A 47 7.10 -0.30 0.37
C GLY A 47 8.21 0.75 0.30
N LEU A 48 8.70 1.25 1.44
CA LEU A 48 9.84 2.17 1.47
C LEU A 48 11.15 1.49 1.09
N ARG A 49 11.42 0.30 1.65
CA ARG A 49 12.58 -0.52 1.21
C ARG A 49 12.56 -0.72 -0.30
N ARG A 50 11.41 -1.09 -0.86
CA ARG A 50 11.26 -1.29 -2.31
C ARG A 50 11.50 0.01 -3.09
N LEU A 51 11.10 1.16 -2.56
CA LEU A 51 11.42 2.45 -3.15
C LEU A 51 12.92 2.72 -3.15
N CYS A 52 13.64 2.45 -2.05
CA CYS A 52 15.10 2.57 -1.99
C CYS A 52 15.77 1.66 -3.03
N GLU A 53 15.35 0.38 -3.12
CA GLU A 53 15.84 -0.57 -4.13
C GLU A 53 15.66 -0.01 -5.55
N LEU A 54 14.44 0.40 -5.91
CA LEU A 54 14.13 0.94 -7.24
C LEU A 54 14.85 2.25 -7.55
N SER A 55 15.17 3.03 -6.52
CA SER A 55 15.87 4.31 -6.66
C SER A 55 17.38 4.20 -6.50
N HIS A 56 17.92 2.99 -6.32
CA HIS A 56 19.35 2.74 -6.10
C HIS A 56 19.90 3.55 -4.90
N SER A 57 19.08 3.71 -3.87
CA SER A 57 19.45 4.35 -2.60
C SER A 57 19.68 3.29 -1.53
N GLU A 58 20.42 3.66 -0.48
CA GLU A 58 20.58 2.81 0.68
C GLU A 58 19.36 2.91 1.62
N HIS A 59 18.94 1.76 2.14
CA HIS A 59 17.86 1.66 3.11
C HIS A 59 18.38 1.12 4.43
N CYS A 60 18.01 1.75 5.55
CA CYS A 60 18.25 1.21 6.88
C CYS A 60 16.96 1.32 7.71
N GLU A 61 16.22 0.22 7.77
CA GLU A 61 15.13 0.10 8.73
C GLU A 61 15.74 0.21 10.13
N THR A 62 15.42 1.29 10.83
CA THR A 62 15.82 1.39 12.23
C THR A 62 15.03 0.37 13.03
N GLN A 63 13.75 0.20 12.65
CA GLN A 63 12.84 -0.78 13.21
C GLN A 63 11.61 -0.92 12.30
N ALA A 64 11.19 -2.16 12.05
CA ALA A 64 9.97 -2.46 11.30
C ALA A 64 9.18 -3.58 11.98
N PHE A 65 7.86 -3.51 11.90
CA PHE A 65 6.97 -4.38 12.65
C PHE A 65 5.82 -4.88 11.79
N ASP A 66 5.49 -6.17 11.86
CA ASP A 66 4.26 -6.71 11.29
C ASP A 66 3.80 -7.99 11.99
N THR A 67 2.50 -8.17 12.19
CA THR A 67 1.95 -9.35 12.86
C THR A 67 1.69 -10.52 11.91
N GLU A 68 1.75 -10.31 10.59
CA GLU A 68 1.48 -11.34 9.60
C GLU A 68 2.62 -12.36 9.53
N ALA A 69 2.41 -13.52 10.16
CA ALA A 69 3.41 -14.59 10.23
C ALA A 69 3.88 -15.08 8.85
N SER A 70 3.03 -14.99 7.82
CA SER A 70 3.43 -15.38 6.46
C SER A 70 4.48 -14.47 5.82
N LEU A 71 4.73 -13.28 6.39
CA LEU A 71 5.84 -12.42 5.98
C LEU A 71 7.20 -12.99 6.41
N VAL A 72 7.26 -13.87 7.41
CA VAL A 72 8.54 -14.48 7.85
C VAL A 72 9.21 -15.24 6.70
N SER A 73 8.46 -16.04 5.94
CA SER A 73 9.00 -16.76 4.79
C SER A 73 9.45 -15.79 3.69
N TYR A 74 8.62 -14.76 3.43
CA TYR A 74 8.91 -13.72 2.45
C TYR A 74 10.24 -13.01 2.74
N TYR A 75 10.41 -12.51 3.96
CA TYR A 75 11.63 -11.80 4.37
C TYR A 75 12.84 -12.72 4.44
N ARG A 76 12.69 -13.98 4.87
CA ARG A 76 13.77 -14.97 4.78
C ARG A 76 14.20 -15.23 3.34
N GLY A 77 13.23 -15.32 2.42
CA GLY A 77 13.47 -15.43 0.99
C GLY A 77 14.20 -14.21 0.45
N LEU A 78 13.80 -13.01 0.88
CA LEU A 78 14.42 -11.76 0.49
C LEU A 78 15.88 -11.67 0.96
N VAL A 79 16.17 -12.02 2.22
CA VAL A 79 17.54 -12.06 2.76
C VAL A 79 18.47 -12.94 1.91
N LYS A 80 17.97 -14.06 1.39
CA LYS A 80 18.77 -14.94 0.50
C LYS A 80 19.12 -14.28 -0.84
N HIS A 81 18.29 -13.37 -1.33
CA HIS A 81 18.46 -12.73 -2.63
C HIS A 81 19.25 -11.42 -2.57
N ILE A 82 19.03 -10.61 -1.53
CA ILE A 82 19.61 -9.25 -1.42
C ILE A 82 20.50 -9.04 -0.18
N GLY A 83 20.64 -10.07 0.66
CA GLY A 83 21.39 -9.98 1.93
C GLY A 83 20.53 -9.52 3.10
N ALA A 84 21.12 -9.53 4.31
CA ALA A 84 20.41 -9.24 5.56
C ALA A 84 20.43 -7.76 5.98
N ARG A 85 21.15 -6.90 5.26
CA ARG A 85 21.35 -5.50 5.65
C ARG A 85 20.00 -4.77 5.70
N GLY A 86 19.67 -4.20 6.86
CA GLY A 86 18.42 -3.47 7.06
C GLY A 86 17.19 -4.37 7.28
N LEU A 87 17.37 -5.68 7.39
CA LEU A 87 16.31 -6.65 7.70
C LEU A 87 16.52 -7.30 9.09
N ASP A 88 17.68 -7.08 9.71
CA ASP A 88 18.08 -7.61 11.01
C ASP A 88 17.25 -7.06 12.18
N ARG A 89 16.61 -5.90 11.98
CA ARG A 89 15.81 -5.20 13.00
C ARG A 89 14.30 -5.35 12.82
N MET A 90 13.89 -6.22 11.91
CA MET A 90 12.48 -6.50 11.67
C MET A 90 11.93 -7.43 12.74
N LYS A 91 10.77 -7.07 13.29
CA LYS A 91 10.00 -7.94 14.18
C LYS A 91 8.74 -8.38 13.46
N LEU A 92 8.60 -9.69 13.26
CA LEU A 92 7.51 -10.28 12.49
C LEU A 92 6.71 -11.28 13.36
N GLY A 93 5.44 -11.49 13.02
CA GLY A 93 4.57 -12.40 13.76
C GLY A 93 4.22 -11.82 15.14
N SER A 94 4.25 -12.63 16.19
CA SER A 94 3.93 -12.18 17.55
C SER A 94 4.82 -11.04 18.04
N ASP A 95 6.09 -11.02 17.63
CA ASP A 95 7.07 -10.03 18.06
C ASP A 95 6.87 -8.68 17.34
N GLY A 96 6.15 -8.71 16.21
CA GLY A 96 5.75 -7.53 15.45
C GLY A 96 4.44 -6.90 15.94
N ASP A 97 3.86 -7.39 17.02
CA ASP A 97 2.64 -6.83 17.61
C ASP A 97 2.93 -5.53 18.36
N ILE A 98 2.72 -4.40 17.66
CA ILE A 98 3.04 -3.08 18.19
C ILE A 98 2.20 -2.69 19.39
N LEU A 99 1.02 -3.31 19.60
CA LEU A 99 0.15 -3.04 20.75
C LEU A 99 0.78 -3.51 22.07
N LYS A 100 1.77 -4.40 22.00
CA LYS A 100 2.48 -4.96 23.16
C LYS A 100 3.82 -4.27 23.42
N LEU A 101 4.24 -3.36 22.56
CA LEU A 101 5.56 -2.75 22.63
C LEU A 101 5.48 -1.40 23.35
N PRO A 102 6.21 -1.22 24.47
CA PRO A 102 6.32 0.06 25.12
C PRO A 102 6.97 1.08 24.19
N VAL A 103 6.42 2.29 24.16
CA VAL A 103 6.89 3.37 23.26
C VAL A 103 8.34 3.75 23.54
N GLU A 104 8.82 3.56 24.76
CA GLU A 104 10.20 3.82 25.17
C GLU A 104 11.22 2.87 24.54
N THR A 105 10.77 1.76 23.95
CA THR A 105 11.64 0.83 23.23
C THR A 105 11.96 1.30 21.81
N LEU A 106 11.24 2.32 21.31
CA LEU A 106 11.43 2.83 19.97
C LEU A 106 12.79 3.48 19.82
N GLN A 107 13.48 3.10 18.74
CA GLN A 107 14.71 3.73 18.32
C GLN A 107 14.41 5.03 17.56
N PRO A 108 15.15 6.12 17.80
CA PRO A 108 14.92 7.38 17.11
C PRO A 108 15.12 7.28 15.60
N SER A 109 14.12 7.74 14.86
CA SER A 109 14.07 7.72 13.40
C SER A 109 13.84 9.11 12.84
N GLU A 110 14.28 9.33 11.60
CA GLU A 110 14.06 10.57 10.85
C GLU A 110 12.70 10.55 10.15
N VAL A 111 12.23 9.36 9.79
CA VAL A 111 10.93 9.13 9.15
C VAL A 111 10.12 8.10 9.91
N PHE A 112 8.81 8.33 9.94
CA PHE A 112 7.82 7.35 10.36
C PHE A 112 6.85 7.09 9.19
N ALA A 113 6.75 5.85 8.73
CA ALA A 113 5.88 5.48 7.62
C ALA A 113 5.05 4.25 7.98
N ALA A 114 3.73 4.33 7.88
CA ALA A 114 2.87 3.19 8.21
C ALA A 114 1.64 3.09 7.32
N GLY A 115 1.14 1.88 7.15
CA GLY A 115 -0.19 1.60 6.60
C GLY A 115 -0.99 0.76 7.59
N PRO A 116 -1.57 1.35 8.66
CA PRO A 116 -2.35 0.61 9.64
C PRO A 116 -3.53 -0.13 8.99
N PRO A 117 -4.04 -1.20 9.62
CA PRO A 117 -5.18 -1.96 9.09
C PRO A 117 -6.36 -1.05 8.70
N CYS A 118 -6.76 -1.08 7.44
CA CYS A 118 -7.86 -0.25 6.95
C CYS A 118 -9.25 -0.93 7.06
N GLY A 119 -9.29 -2.20 7.49
CA GLY A 119 -10.51 -2.98 7.68
C GLY A 119 -11.63 -2.30 8.49
N PRO A 120 -11.32 -1.52 9.54
CA PRO A 120 -12.32 -0.78 10.31
C PRO A 120 -13.13 0.23 9.49
N TRP A 121 -12.59 0.76 8.38
CA TRP A 121 -13.25 1.80 7.56
C TRP A 121 -13.47 1.37 6.10
N ALA A 122 -12.73 0.39 5.60
CA ALA A 122 -12.72 0.03 4.20
C ALA A 122 -14.07 -0.47 3.69
N ALA A 123 -14.33 -0.24 2.40
CA ALA A 123 -15.61 -0.56 1.77
C ALA A 123 -15.98 -2.05 1.88
N THR A 124 -14.96 -2.91 1.91
CA THR A 124 -15.03 -4.37 2.00
C THR A 124 -14.96 -4.91 3.43
N GLY A 125 -14.75 -4.04 4.43
CA GLY A 125 -14.75 -4.41 5.85
C GLY A 125 -16.13 -4.31 6.49
N ALA A 126 -16.21 -4.66 7.78
CA ALA A 126 -17.44 -4.54 8.58
C ALA A 126 -17.82 -3.08 8.89
N ARG A 127 -16.91 -2.13 8.64
CA ARG A 127 -17.08 -0.69 8.88
C ARG A 127 -17.46 -0.36 10.33
N MET A 128 -16.85 -1.08 11.27
CA MET A 128 -17.09 -0.89 12.69
C MET A 128 -16.35 0.32 13.27
N GLY A 129 -15.50 1.01 12.48
CA GLY A 129 -14.77 2.18 12.94
C GLY A 129 -13.93 1.86 14.17
N THR A 130 -14.01 2.70 15.20
CA THR A 130 -13.30 2.52 16.47
C THR A 130 -13.79 1.34 17.32
N ALA A 131 -14.94 0.73 16.98
CA ALA A 131 -15.40 -0.49 17.65
C ALA A 131 -14.68 -1.76 17.14
N ASP A 132 -13.89 -1.65 16.06
CA ASP A 132 -13.05 -2.73 15.55
C ASP A 132 -11.69 -2.70 16.24
N SER A 133 -11.29 -3.74 16.97
CA SER A 133 -10.01 -3.75 17.72
C SER A 133 -8.75 -3.54 16.86
N ARG A 134 -8.87 -3.58 15.53
CA ARG A 134 -7.77 -3.24 14.63
C ARG A 134 -7.55 -1.74 14.50
N SER A 135 -8.49 -0.88 14.94
CA SER A 135 -8.28 0.58 15.01
C SER A 135 -7.22 0.96 16.03
N ASP A 136 -7.04 0.17 17.10
CA ASP A 136 -6.03 0.41 18.14
C ASP A 136 -4.60 0.50 17.57
N VAL A 137 -4.37 -0.15 16.42
CA VAL A 137 -3.10 -0.08 15.70
C VAL A 137 -2.87 1.33 15.11
N MET A 138 -3.93 2.01 14.64
CA MET A 138 -3.85 3.40 14.21
C MET A 138 -3.53 4.33 15.39
N ASP A 139 -4.21 4.16 16.52
CA ASP A 139 -3.96 4.95 17.73
C ASP A 139 -2.52 4.76 18.24
N THR A 140 -2.03 3.52 18.21
CA THR A 140 -0.64 3.20 18.55
C THR A 140 0.35 3.88 17.61
N CYS A 141 0.09 3.89 16.31
CA CYS A 141 0.92 4.64 15.35
C CYS A 141 0.93 6.14 15.64
N VAL A 142 -0.22 6.74 15.98
CA VAL A 142 -0.31 8.16 16.37
C VAL A 142 0.50 8.43 17.63
N ALA A 143 0.38 7.59 18.66
CA ALA A 143 1.16 7.71 19.89
C ALA A 143 2.68 7.58 19.63
N TRP A 144 3.09 6.66 18.76
CA TRP A 144 4.49 6.49 18.38
C TRP A 144 5.03 7.71 17.61
N ILE A 145 4.24 8.31 16.71
CA ILE A 145 4.60 9.55 16.02
C ILE A 145 4.82 10.67 17.04
N ILE A 146 3.90 10.86 17.98
CA ILE A 146 4.01 11.89 19.03
C ILE A 146 5.30 11.68 19.82
N PHE A 147 5.57 10.45 20.28
CA PHE A 147 6.78 10.15 21.02
C PHE A 147 8.05 10.41 20.20
N GLN A 148 8.13 9.91 18.97
CA GLN A 148 9.30 10.08 18.09
C GLN A 148 9.54 11.55 17.71
N ALA A 149 8.47 12.35 17.57
CA ALA A 149 8.57 13.79 17.35
C ALA A 149 9.27 14.49 18.52
N TRP A 150 8.90 14.15 19.76
CA TRP A 150 9.54 14.69 20.97
C TRP A 150 10.96 14.17 21.24
N GLN A 151 11.38 13.09 20.57
CA GLN A 151 12.80 12.68 20.55
C GLN A 151 13.68 13.63 19.71
N GLY A 152 13.08 14.56 18.94
CA GLY A 152 13.78 15.61 18.19
C GLY A 152 14.48 15.14 16.92
N GLN A 153 14.43 13.85 16.59
CA GLN A 153 15.03 13.30 15.36
C GLN A 153 14.03 13.17 14.21
N LEU A 154 12.74 13.02 14.51
CA LEU A 154 11.70 12.85 13.49
C LEU A 154 11.56 14.15 12.69
N VAL A 155 11.64 14.03 11.37
CA VAL A 155 11.56 15.13 10.39
C VAL A 155 10.24 15.07 9.63
N ALA A 156 9.79 13.86 9.25
CA ALA A 156 8.55 13.68 8.51
C ALA A 156 7.84 12.38 8.90
N PHE A 157 6.52 12.35 8.74
CA PHE A 157 5.73 11.12 8.86
C PHE A 157 4.64 11.03 7.80
N VAL A 158 4.24 9.79 7.49
CA VAL A 158 3.12 9.47 6.60
C VAL A 158 2.35 8.24 7.11
N LEU A 159 1.02 8.35 7.14
CA LEU A 159 0.08 7.26 7.43
C LEU A 159 -0.85 7.07 6.23
N GLU A 160 -0.87 5.88 5.66
CA GLU A 160 -1.82 5.47 4.61
C GLU A 160 -3.05 4.79 5.22
N ASN A 161 -4.24 5.12 4.71
CA ASN A 161 -5.45 4.35 5.02
C ASN A 161 -6.49 4.40 3.88
N SER A 162 -7.63 3.74 4.09
CA SER A 162 -8.78 3.80 3.19
C SER A 162 -9.28 5.23 3.00
N ARG A 163 -9.66 5.58 1.77
CA ARG A 163 -10.31 6.87 1.47
C ARG A 163 -11.57 7.13 2.31
N LEU A 164 -12.21 6.08 2.80
CA LEU A 164 -13.46 6.15 3.59
C LEU A 164 -13.23 6.60 5.03
N LEU A 165 -11.98 6.68 5.49
CA LEU A 165 -11.65 7.35 6.75
C LEU A 165 -11.87 8.87 6.66
N LYS A 166 -11.83 9.44 5.44
CA LYS A 166 -12.10 10.87 5.22
C LYS A 166 -13.54 11.23 5.59
N GLY A 167 -13.70 12.30 6.37
CA GLY A 167 -15.00 12.80 6.82
C GLY A 167 -15.61 12.01 7.98
N THR A 168 -14.80 11.20 8.66
CA THR A 168 -15.19 10.58 9.93
C THR A 168 -14.72 11.44 11.10
N GLN A 169 -15.48 11.45 12.19
CA GLN A 169 -15.07 12.11 13.45
C GLN A 169 -13.72 11.58 13.94
N TYR A 170 -13.45 10.29 13.80
CA TYR A 170 -12.18 9.69 14.20
C TYR A 170 -10.97 10.26 13.45
N LEU A 171 -11.09 10.63 12.17
CA LEU A 171 -10.02 11.33 11.47
C LEU A 171 -9.78 12.74 12.04
N GLU A 172 -10.86 13.45 12.36
CA GLU A 172 -10.78 14.79 12.98
C GLU A 172 -10.08 14.70 14.34
N GLU A 173 -10.42 13.70 15.15
CA GLU A 173 -9.78 13.38 16.43
C GLU A 173 -8.28 13.12 16.27
N ILE A 174 -7.88 12.27 15.31
CA ILE A 174 -6.46 12.01 15.01
C ILE A 174 -5.73 13.30 14.65
N LEU A 175 -6.31 14.12 13.77
CA LEU A 175 -5.70 15.36 13.31
C LEU A 175 -5.57 16.37 14.45
N SER A 176 -6.62 16.55 15.25
CA SER A 176 -6.59 17.41 16.43
C SER A 176 -5.55 16.94 17.45
N ARG A 177 -5.49 15.64 17.75
CA ARG A 177 -4.49 15.07 18.66
C ARG A 177 -3.07 15.32 18.16
N LEU A 178 -2.78 15.05 16.88
CA LEU A 178 -1.45 15.29 16.31
C LEU A 178 -1.11 16.80 16.33
N GLN A 179 -2.04 17.67 15.93
CA GLN A 179 -1.81 19.12 15.93
C GLN A 179 -1.56 19.69 17.33
N PHE A 180 -2.27 19.17 18.34
CA PHE A 180 -2.11 19.57 19.73
C PHE A 180 -0.82 19.03 20.35
N CYS A 181 -0.52 17.73 20.14
CA CYS A 181 0.60 17.07 20.80
C CYS A 181 1.96 17.34 20.15
N VAL A 182 2.00 17.69 18.85
CA VAL A 182 3.22 18.03 18.11
C VAL A 182 3.06 19.34 17.31
N PRO A 183 2.83 20.48 17.98
CA PRO A 183 2.50 21.75 17.31
C PRO A 183 3.65 22.31 16.45
N PHE A 184 4.87 21.82 16.67
CA PHE A 184 6.05 22.07 15.85
C PHE A 184 6.09 21.26 14.54
N PHE A 185 5.02 20.53 14.21
CA PHE A 185 4.77 19.94 12.89
C PHE A 185 3.66 20.69 12.15
N ARG A 186 3.78 20.77 10.82
CA ARG A 186 2.66 21.04 9.92
C ARG A 186 2.06 19.71 9.50
N ILE A 187 0.74 19.54 9.66
CA ILE A 187 0.04 18.27 9.45
C ILE A 187 -1.16 18.51 8.56
N GLU A 188 -1.38 17.58 7.61
CA GLU A 188 -2.58 17.58 6.78
C GLU A 188 -3.05 16.16 6.46
N ALA A 189 -4.30 16.05 6.02
CA ALA A 189 -4.85 14.83 5.44
C ALA A 189 -5.36 15.08 4.03
N GLN A 190 -4.98 14.23 3.08
CA GLN A 190 -5.42 14.34 1.69
C GLN A 190 -5.70 12.98 1.05
N VAL A 191 -6.64 12.95 0.11
CA VAL A 191 -6.91 11.75 -0.69
C VAL A 191 -6.15 11.88 -2.00
N HIS A 192 -5.40 10.83 -2.34
CA HIS A 192 -4.67 10.76 -3.59
C HIS A 192 -4.97 9.45 -4.30
N ASN A 193 -5.06 9.52 -5.63
CA ASN A 193 -5.30 8.37 -6.47
C ASN A 193 -4.01 8.01 -7.20
N LEU A 194 -3.53 6.78 -6.98
CA LEU A 194 -2.33 6.28 -7.64
C LEU A 194 -2.40 6.34 -9.17
N LYS A 195 -3.61 6.35 -9.77
CA LYS A 195 -3.80 6.44 -11.22
C LYS A 195 -3.17 7.67 -11.86
N THR A 196 -2.88 8.71 -11.09
CA THR A 196 -2.23 9.93 -11.57
C THR A 196 -0.78 9.71 -11.98
N ILE A 197 -0.12 8.65 -11.49
CA ILE A 197 1.30 8.36 -11.74
C ILE A 197 1.56 6.90 -12.17
N PHE A 198 0.62 5.99 -11.95
CA PHE A 198 0.79 4.55 -12.20
C PHE A 198 -0.54 3.92 -12.64
N PRO A 199 -0.61 2.82 -13.42
CA PRO A 199 -1.86 2.31 -14.00
C PRO A 199 -2.68 1.47 -12.99
N HIS A 200 -3.01 2.07 -11.84
CA HIS A 200 -3.80 1.46 -10.77
C HIS A 200 -4.80 2.45 -10.17
N ASP A 201 -6.11 2.17 -10.31
CA ASP A 201 -7.16 3.00 -9.71
C ASP A 201 -7.24 2.75 -8.21
N ARG A 202 -6.30 3.31 -7.46
CA ARG A 202 -6.14 3.08 -6.03
C ARG A 202 -6.12 4.40 -5.27
N GLU A 203 -7.30 4.79 -4.81
CA GLU A 203 -7.48 5.94 -3.92
C GLU A 203 -7.18 5.59 -2.47
N ARG A 204 -6.40 6.45 -1.82
CA ARG A 204 -6.03 6.32 -0.40
C ARG A 204 -6.02 7.67 0.29
N LEU A 205 -6.36 7.65 1.56
CA LEU A 205 -6.16 8.78 2.45
C LEU A 205 -4.72 8.73 2.97
N TRP A 206 -4.07 9.88 2.98
CA TRP A 206 -2.75 10.08 3.54
C TRP A 206 -2.82 11.14 4.61
N ILE A 207 -2.47 10.78 5.85
CA ILE A 207 -2.18 11.73 6.93
C ILE A 207 -0.67 11.93 6.92
N ARG A 208 -0.22 13.15 6.70
CA ARG A 208 1.22 13.43 6.59
C ARG A 208 1.58 14.64 7.41
N GLY A 209 2.80 14.66 7.91
CA GLY A 209 3.32 15.80 8.64
C GLY A 209 4.82 15.96 8.49
N MET A 210 5.25 17.21 8.63
CA MET A 210 6.65 17.61 8.49
C MET A 210 6.99 18.65 9.56
N ARG A 211 8.18 18.54 10.14
CA ARG A 211 8.66 19.46 11.17
C ARG A 211 8.85 20.87 10.60
N ARG A 212 8.53 21.91 11.37
CA ARG A 212 8.39 23.28 10.86
C ARG A 212 9.70 23.93 10.40
N ASP A 213 10.82 23.61 11.04
CA ASP A 213 12.18 24.01 10.61
C ASP A 213 12.54 23.50 9.22
N CYS A 214 11.85 22.45 8.76
CA CYS A 214 12.08 21.87 7.45
C CYS A 214 11.23 22.53 6.35
N LEU A 215 10.24 23.37 6.72
CA LEU A 215 9.32 23.99 5.77
C LEU A 215 9.96 25.20 5.08
N GLY A 216 9.56 25.45 3.84
CA GLY A 216 9.94 26.67 3.13
C GLY A 216 9.19 27.91 3.60
N PRO A 217 9.42 29.07 2.96
CA PRO A 217 8.79 30.35 3.31
C PRO A 217 7.27 30.30 3.36
N GLU A 218 6.66 29.45 2.54
CA GLU A 218 5.21 29.23 2.45
C GLU A 218 4.61 28.54 3.69
N ALA A 219 5.45 27.95 4.56
CA ALA A 219 5.04 27.17 5.74
C ALA A 219 3.99 26.07 5.44
N SER A 220 3.90 25.63 4.19
CA SER A 220 2.98 24.60 3.70
C SER A 220 3.73 23.31 3.39
N LEU A 221 3.02 22.19 3.42
CA LEU A 221 3.60 20.90 3.06
C LEU A 221 3.82 20.85 1.55
N PRO A 222 4.99 20.38 1.08
CA PRO A 222 5.25 20.20 -0.35
C PRO A 222 4.15 19.37 -1.03
N VAL A 223 3.69 19.81 -2.21
CA VAL A 223 2.67 19.08 -2.97
C VAL A 223 3.16 17.68 -3.36
N PRO A 224 2.28 16.68 -3.47
CA PRO A 224 2.68 15.34 -3.92
C PRO A 224 3.26 15.33 -5.32
N LEU A 225 4.15 14.38 -5.61
CA LEU A 225 4.72 14.19 -6.95
C LEU A 225 3.62 13.81 -7.95
N THR A 226 3.67 14.44 -9.12
CA THR A 226 2.81 14.17 -10.28
C THR A 226 3.54 13.35 -11.34
N ALA A 227 2.83 12.87 -12.36
CA ALA A 227 3.46 12.19 -13.50
C ALA A 227 4.49 13.08 -14.21
N LYS A 228 4.26 14.40 -14.25
CA LYS A 228 5.20 15.35 -14.87
C LYS A 228 6.54 15.37 -14.13
N ASP A 229 6.52 15.43 -12.81
CA ASP A 229 7.72 15.43 -11.96
C ASP A 229 8.51 14.13 -12.13
N LEU A 230 7.79 13.05 -12.41
CA LEU A 230 8.33 11.70 -12.60
C LEU A 230 8.73 11.39 -14.05
N GLY A 231 8.58 12.34 -14.99
CA GLY A 231 8.92 12.14 -16.39
C GLY A 231 7.93 11.34 -17.22
N GLY A 232 6.73 11.07 -16.69
CA GLY A 232 5.66 10.39 -17.38
C GLY A 232 4.83 9.49 -16.47
N HIS A 233 3.94 8.74 -17.10
CA HIS A 233 3.07 7.75 -16.45
C HIS A 233 3.58 6.35 -16.78
N VAL A 234 3.54 5.45 -15.80
CA VAL A 234 3.96 4.05 -16.03
C VAL A 234 2.96 3.36 -16.95
N ASP A 235 3.45 2.79 -18.04
CA ASP A 235 2.58 2.07 -18.97
C ASP A 235 2.28 0.66 -18.47
N ILE A 236 0.99 0.28 -18.41
CA ILE A 236 0.53 -1.04 -17.97
C ILE A 236 1.22 -2.18 -18.73
N ARG A 237 1.58 -1.97 -20.01
CA ARG A 237 2.22 -2.96 -20.87
C ARG A 237 3.62 -3.33 -20.38
N THR A 238 4.30 -2.43 -19.68
CA THR A 238 5.61 -2.68 -19.06
C THR A 238 5.51 -3.60 -17.84
N LEU A 239 4.30 -3.77 -17.29
CA LEU A 239 4.02 -4.58 -16.09
C LEU A 239 3.42 -5.94 -16.43
N ILE A 240 3.16 -6.22 -17.70
CA ILE A 240 2.50 -7.44 -18.15
C ILE A 240 3.56 -8.39 -18.75
N GLU A 241 3.56 -9.63 -18.29
CA GLU A 241 4.51 -10.63 -18.74
C GLU A 241 4.07 -11.20 -20.11
N SER A 242 4.78 -10.80 -21.16
CA SER A 242 4.42 -11.16 -22.55
C SER A 242 4.67 -12.62 -22.91
N THR A 243 5.42 -13.36 -22.09
CA THR A 243 5.74 -14.78 -22.28
C THR A 243 4.65 -15.72 -21.76
N VAL A 244 3.71 -15.21 -20.96
CA VAL A 244 2.63 -16.02 -20.39
C VAL A 244 1.55 -16.26 -21.47
N PRO A 245 1.27 -17.52 -21.84
CA PRO A 245 0.34 -17.82 -22.91
C PRO A 245 -1.12 -17.51 -22.52
N PRO A 246 -2.01 -17.31 -23.51
CA PRO A 246 -3.45 -17.22 -23.28
C PRO A 246 -4.00 -18.43 -22.53
N VAL A 247 -5.10 -18.24 -21.81
CA VAL A 247 -5.81 -19.35 -21.18
C VAL A 247 -6.51 -20.21 -22.23
N ASP A 248 -6.56 -21.53 -22.04
CA ASP A 248 -7.39 -22.40 -22.87
C ASP A 248 -8.89 -22.07 -22.67
N PRO A 249 -9.66 -21.75 -23.72
CA PRO A 249 -11.10 -21.49 -23.60
C PRO A 249 -11.89 -22.61 -22.94
N ALA A 250 -11.44 -23.86 -23.11
CA ALA A 250 -12.09 -25.03 -22.54
C ALA A 250 -11.98 -25.06 -21.00
N SER A 251 -10.92 -24.46 -20.45
CA SER A 251 -10.71 -24.36 -19.00
C SER A 251 -11.60 -23.32 -18.31
N LEU A 252 -12.21 -22.40 -19.07
CA LEU A 252 -13.14 -21.42 -18.53
C LEU A 252 -14.49 -22.09 -18.20
N SER A 253 -15.10 -21.72 -17.07
CA SER A 253 -16.47 -22.17 -16.80
C SER A 253 -17.46 -21.66 -17.85
N HIS A 254 -18.59 -22.34 -18.04
CA HIS A 254 -19.64 -21.88 -18.96
C HIS A 254 -20.05 -20.42 -18.66
N ARG A 255 -20.20 -20.09 -17.37
CA ARG A 255 -20.52 -18.72 -16.93
C ARG A 255 -19.44 -17.70 -17.31
N MET A 256 -18.16 -18.03 -17.10
CA MET A 256 -17.05 -17.16 -17.51
C MET A 256 -17.05 -16.93 -19.02
N ARG A 257 -17.30 -17.96 -19.84
CA ARG A 257 -17.39 -17.81 -21.30
C ARG A 257 -18.51 -16.85 -21.71
N CYS A 258 -19.68 -16.96 -21.09
CA CYS A 258 -20.78 -16.02 -21.32
C CYS A 258 -20.42 -14.57 -20.91
N ASN A 259 -19.79 -14.40 -19.74
CA ASN A 259 -19.33 -13.09 -19.29
C ASN A 259 -18.28 -12.51 -20.26
N LEU A 260 -17.34 -13.33 -20.72
CA LEU A 260 -16.29 -12.93 -21.65
C LEU A 260 -16.88 -12.44 -22.97
N ALA A 261 -17.84 -13.17 -23.54
CA ALA A 261 -18.51 -12.77 -24.76
C ALA A 261 -19.20 -11.39 -24.61
N ALA A 262 -19.84 -11.15 -23.47
CA ALA A 262 -20.46 -9.87 -23.17
C ALA A 262 -19.43 -8.74 -22.97
N TYR A 263 -18.27 -9.02 -22.36
CA TYR A 263 -17.17 -8.05 -22.26
C TYR A 263 -16.55 -7.74 -23.63
N ILE A 264 -16.33 -8.75 -24.48
CA ILE A 264 -15.81 -8.58 -25.84
C ILE A 264 -16.73 -7.67 -26.65
N ALA A 265 -18.03 -7.94 -26.68
CA ALA A 265 -19.00 -7.11 -27.39
C ALA A 265 -19.01 -5.65 -26.92
N ARG A 266 -18.79 -5.44 -25.61
CA ARG A 266 -18.64 -4.09 -25.06
C ARG A 266 -17.32 -3.44 -25.48
N ILE A 267 -16.20 -4.17 -25.41
CA ILE A 267 -14.89 -3.66 -25.82
C ILE A 267 -14.91 -3.27 -27.29
N GLU A 268 -15.51 -4.07 -28.17
CA GLU A 268 -15.71 -3.74 -29.58
C GLU A 268 -16.46 -2.41 -29.75
N LYS A 269 -17.57 -2.23 -29.02
CA LYS A 269 -18.32 -0.96 -29.02
C LYS A 269 -17.47 0.22 -28.55
N ASP A 270 -16.72 0.05 -27.47
CA ASP A 270 -15.88 1.10 -26.91
C ASP A 270 -14.68 1.42 -27.83
N VAL A 271 -14.15 0.44 -28.57
CA VAL A 271 -13.14 0.64 -29.63
C VAL A 271 -13.72 1.44 -30.79
N LEU A 272 -14.91 1.08 -31.29
CA LEU A 272 -15.59 1.82 -32.37
C LEU A 272 -15.93 3.26 -31.97
N ALA A 273 -16.17 3.48 -30.68
CA ALA A 273 -16.43 4.81 -30.11
C ALA A 273 -15.16 5.61 -29.77
N GLY A 274 -13.95 5.06 -29.99
CA GLY A 274 -12.69 5.71 -29.63
C GLY A 274 -12.46 5.87 -28.13
N LYS A 275 -13.12 5.06 -27.30
CA LYS A 275 -13.05 5.10 -25.82
C LYS A 275 -12.13 4.04 -25.23
N ALA A 276 -11.85 2.97 -25.99
CA ALA A 276 -11.00 1.90 -25.53
C ALA A 276 -9.52 2.30 -25.57
N GLY A 277 -8.80 1.98 -24.50
CA GLY A 277 -7.34 1.98 -24.46
C GLY A 277 -6.74 0.71 -25.06
N THR A 278 -5.46 0.48 -24.84
CA THR A 278 -4.72 -0.65 -25.43
C THR A 278 -5.04 -1.98 -24.76
N VAL A 279 -5.00 -2.02 -23.43
CA VAL A 279 -5.27 -3.19 -22.61
C VAL A 279 -6.62 -3.02 -21.91
N ALA A 280 -7.54 -3.95 -22.11
CA ALA A 280 -8.78 -4.04 -21.36
C ALA A 280 -8.60 -4.97 -20.15
N VAL A 281 -9.05 -4.53 -18.98
CA VAL A 281 -9.02 -5.28 -17.72
C VAL A 281 -10.45 -5.46 -17.20
N VAL A 282 -10.83 -6.71 -16.94
CA VAL A 282 -12.19 -7.07 -16.49
C VAL A 282 -12.18 -8.08 -15.34
N GLU A 283 -13.22 -8.09 -14.52
CA GLU A 283 -13.44 -9.08 -13.46
C GLU A 283 -14.28 -10.25 -14.00
N LEU A 284 -13.66 -11.21 -14.68
CA LEU A 284 -14.36 -12.20 -15.51
C LEU A 284 -15.37 -13.09 -14.74
N ASP A 285 -15.16 -13.27 -13.43
CA ASP A 285 -16.06 -14.01 -12.54
C ASP A 285 -17.41 -13.29 -12.32
N ARG A 286 -17.48 -11.99 -12.60
CA ARG A 286 -18.67 -11.17 -12.41
C ARG A 286 -19.47 -11.06 -13.69
N SER A 287 -20.79 -11.10 -13.53
CA SER A 287 -21.68 -10.88 -14.66
C SER A 287 -21.67 -9.40 -15.04
N PRO A 288 -21.37 -9.04 -16.30
CA PRO A 288 -21.36 -7.65 -16.74
C PRO A 288 -22.74 -6.99 -16.70
N LEU A 289 -23.80 -7.79 -16.53
CA LEU A 289 -25.18 -7.31 -16.37
C LEU A 289 -25.49 -6.87 -14.93
N ARG A 290 -24.64 -7.20 -13.96
CA ARG A 290 -24.79 -6.81 -12.55
C ARG A 290 -23.90 -5.64 -12.22
N ASP A 291 -24.31 -4.82 -11.25
CA ASP A 291 -23.64 -3.56 -10.92
C ASP A 291 -22.12 -3.68 -10.72
N TYR A 292 -21.69 -4.75 -10.06
CA TYR A 292 -20.28 -5.01 -9.78
C TYR A 292 -19.48 -5.61 -10.95
N GLY A 293 -20.11 -6.04 -12.05
CA GLY A 293 -19.43 -6.54 -13.25
C GLY A 293 -19.45 -5.55 -14.42
N LYS A 294 -20.17 -4.43 -14.29
CA LYS A 294 -20.35 -3.47 -15.38
C LYS A 294 -19.09 -2.71 -15.80
N GLN A 295 -17.93 -2.90 -15.18
CA GLN A 295 -16.77 -2.07 -15.50
C GLN A 295 -15.79 -2.83 -16.39
N VAL A 296 -15.39 -2.17 -17.48
CA VAL A 296 -14.18 -2.47 -18.24
C VAL A 296 -13.24 -1.31 -17.98
N LEU A 297 -12.06 -1.61 -17.48
CA LEU A 297 -11.01 -0.61 -17.28
C LEU A 297 -10.02 -0.71 -18.44
N TYR A 298 -9.59 0.43 -18.95
CA TYR A 298 -8.63 0.49 -20.06
C TYR A 298 -7.32 1.08 -19.56
N ASP A 299 -6.23 0.38 -19.86
CA ASP A 299 -4.86 0.73 -19.45
C ASP A 299 -4.69 0.99 -17.95
N LEU A 300 -5.56 0.36 -17.15
CA LEU A 300 -5.72 0.61 -15.72
C LEU A 300 -6.24 -0.66 -15.03
N ILE A 301 -5.66 -1.03 -13.89
CA ILE A 301 -6.21 -2.10 -13.05
C ILE A 301 -7.06 -1.52 -11.89
N PRO A 302 -8.08 -2.25 -11.40
CA PRO A 302 -8.83 -1.84 -10.21
C PRO A 302 -8.01 -2.04 -8.93
N PRO A 303 -8.46 -1.55 -7.75
CA PRO A 303 -7.82 -1.86 -6.47
C PRO A 303 -7.62 -3.36 -6.28
N LEU A 304 -6.38 -3.78 -6.00
CA LEU A 304 -6.08 -5.16 -5.65
C LEU A 304 -6.61 -5.45 -4.24
N ARG A 305 -7.27 -6.60 -4.06
CA ARG A 305 -7.95 -6.98 -2.81
C ARG A 305 -7.43 -8.29 -2.27
N THR A 306 -7.29 -8.44 -0.96
CA THR A 306 -6.89 -9.71 -0.32
C THR A 306 -7.73 -10.90 -0.75
N ALA A 307 -9.03 -10.66 -0.94
CA ALA A 307 -9.97 -11.57 -1.55
C ALA A 307 -10.80 -10.80 -2.60
N GLY A 308 -10.88 -11.33 -3.81
CA GLY A 308 -11.57 -10.67 -4.91
C GLY A 308 -11.63 -11.54 -6.17
N PRO A 309 -12.44 -11.13 -7.16
CA PRO A 309 -12.48 -11.81 -8.44
C PRO A 309 -11.12 -11.76 -9.12
N LYS A 310 -10.84 -12.75 -9.97
CA LYS A 310 -9.62 -12.73 -10.77
C LYS A 310 -9.76 -11.68 -11.87
N LEU A 311 -8.69 -10.92 -12.08
CA LEU A 311 -8.61 -9.96 -13.18
C LEU A 311 -8.23 -10.70 -14.46
N PHE A 312 -8.92 -10.39 -15.55
CA PHE A 312 -8.69 -10.93 -16.87
C PHE A 312 -8.28 -9.81 -17.81
N LEU A 313 -7.25 -10.08 -18.62
CA LEU A 313 -6.65 -9.12 -19.52
C LEU A 313 -7.07 -9.45 -20.96
N LEU A 314 -7.23 -8.42 -21.79
CA LEU A 314 -7.43 -8.53 -23.24
C LEU A 314 -6.70 -7.39 -23.94
N LEU A 315 -6.25 -7.60 -25.17
CA LEU A 315 -5.79 -6.51 -26.04
C LEU A 315 -6.96 -6.00 -26.87
N SER A 316 -7.29 -4.72 -26.73
CA SER A 316 -8.42 -4.10 -27.46
C SER A 316 -8.25 -4.20 -28.98
N GLY A 317 -7.01 -4.12 -29.47
CA GLY A 317 -6.70 -4.29 -30.89
C GLY A 317 -6.96 -5.71 -31.41
N GLU A 318 -6.71 -6.74 -30.60
CA GLU A 318 -6.97 -8.14 -30.97
C GLU A 318 -8.48 -8.43 -30.98
N VAL A 319 -9.21 -7.83 -30.03
CA VAL A 319 -10.67 -7.85 -29.99
C VAL A 319 -11.26 -7.16 -31.23
N LYS A 320 -10.78 -5.95 -31.57
CA LYS A 320 -11.21 -5.21 -32.76
C LYS A 320 -11.04 -6.02 -34.05
N ASN A 321 -9.94 -6.74 -34.17
CA ASN A 321 -9.58 -7.51 -35.36
C ASN A 321 -10.19 -8.91 -35.36
N CYS A 322 -11.01 -9.26 -34.35
CA CYS A 322 -11.64 -10.56 -34.21
C CYS A 322 -10.65 -11.73 -34.35
N LEU A 323 -9.44 -11.58 -33.80
CA LEU A 323 -8.39 -12.60 -33.97
C LEU A 323 -8.86 -13.94 -33.38
N PRO A 324 -8.56 -15.08 -34.05
CA PRO A 324 -8.77 -16.40 -33.48
C PRO A 324 -8.09 -16.54 -32.12
N TRP A 325 -8.67 -17.33 -31.22
CA TRP A 325 -8.17 -17.44 -29.84
C TRP A 325 -6.69 -17.82 -29.74
N GLN A 326 -6.23 -18.71 -30.62
CA GLN A 326 -4.84 -19.17 -30.67
C GLN A 326 -3.84 -18.08 -31.06
N GLN A 327 -4.32 -16.97 -31.64
CA GLN A 327 -3.52 -15.82 -32.06
C GLN A 327 -3.60 -14.65 -31.07
N GLN A 328 -4.52 -14.70 -30.11
CA GLN A 328 -4.63 -13.68 -29.07
C GLN A 328 -3.42 -13.82 -28.14
N ARG A 329 -2.84 -12.71 -27.69
CA ARG A 329 -1.65 -12.73 -26.84
C ARG A 329 -1.96 -12.57 -25.37
N LEU A 330 -3.01 -11.80 -25.05
CA LEU A 330 -3.27 -11.35 -23.68
C LEU A 330 -4.54 -11.95 -23.05
N HIS A 331 -5.28 -12.81 -23.76
CA HIS A 331 -6.51 -13.45 -23.25
C HIS A 331 -6.22 -14.44 -22.11
N ARG A 332 -5.97 -13.92 -20.91
CA ARG A 332 -5.63 -14.70 -19.72
C ARG A 332 -5.90 -13.92 -18.43
N PHE A 333 -5.81 -14.63 -17.31
CA PHE A 333 -5.83 -13.99 -16.00
C PHE A 333 -4.50 -13.30 -15.69
N VAL A 334 -4.56 -12.25 -14.86
CA VAL A 334 -3.39 -11.66 -14.22
C VAL A 334 -2.69 -12.72 -13.36
N THR A 335 -1.37 -12.88 -13.54
CA THR A 335 -0.58 -13.83 -12.75
C THR A 335 -0.31 -13.29 -11.34
N PRO A 336 0.03 -14.15 -10.36
CA PRO A 336 0.47 -13.69 -9.05
C PRO A 336 1.68 -12.75 -9.12
N GLU A 337 2.64 -13.03 -10.00
CA GLU A 337 3.82 -12.18 -10.22
C GLU A 337 3.44 -10.80 -10.77
N GLU A 338 2.56 -10.74 -11.78
CA GLU A 338 2.04 -9.47 -12.31
C GLU A 338 1.28 -8.68 -11.26
N ARG A 339 0.56 -9.36 -10.37
CA ARG A 339 -0.12 -8.69 -9.25
C ARG A 339 0.85 -8.00 -8.30
N PHE A 340 2.05 -8.56 -8.07
CA PHE A 340 3.11 -7.88 -7.32
C PHE A 340 3.66 -6.69 -8.10
N MET A 341 3.86 -6.83 -9.42
CA MET A 341 4.30 -5.74 -10.29
C MET A 341 3.32 -4.58 -10.33
N PHE A 342 2.02 -4.86 -10.40
CA PHE A 342 0.96 -3.86 -10.25
C PHE A 342 0.89 -3.22 -8.87
N GLN A 343 1.54 -3.81 -7.86
CA GLN A 343 1.72 -3.20 -6.55
C GLN A 343 3.08 -2.50 -6.39
N GLY A 344 3.88 -2.40 -7.46
CA GLY A 344 5.20 -1.76 -7.47
C GLY A 344 6.33 -2.64 -6.95
N HIS A 345 6.08 -3.93 -6.71
CA HIS A 345 7.07 -4.90 -6.24
C HIS A 345 7.55 -5.80 -7.38
N SER A 346 8.73 -6.42 -7.22
CA SER A 346 9.22 -7.40 -8.20
C SER A 346 8.29 -8.61 -8.28
N GLY A 347 8.04 -9.15 -9.48
CA GLY A 347 7.32 -10.42 -9.65
C GLY A 347 7.99 -11.57 -8.89
N LEU A 348 9.33 -11.55 -8.74
CA LEU A 348 10.08 -12.54 -7.96
C LEU A 348 9.68 -12.54 -6.48
N ALA A 349 9.28 -11.40 -5.92
CA ALA A 349 8.84 -11.28 -4.53
C ALA A 349 7.65 -12.20 -4.22
N CYS A 350 6.78 -12.47 -5.20
CA CYS A 350 5.68 -13.41 -5.05
C CYS A 350 6.16 -14.83 -4.73
N ARG A 351 7.33 -15.24 -5.27
CA ARG A 351 7.90 -16.58 -5.11
C ARG A 351 8.65 -16.77 -3.80
N MET A 352 8.85 -15.71 -3.03
CA MET A 352 9.50 -15.76 -1.71
C MET A 352 8.52 -16.20 -0.60
N PHE A 353 7.23 -16.26 -0.89
CA PHE A 353 6.24 -16.79 0.05
C PHE A 353 6.14 -18.31 -0.07
N ASP A 354 6.02 -19.00 1.07
CA ASP A 354 5.78 -20.45 1.10
C ASP A 354 4.36 -20.80 0.64
N ASN A 355 3.44 -19.83 0.63
CA ASN A 355 2.04 -20.01 0.29
C ASN A 355 1.55 -18.93 -0.66
N LYS A 356 1.01 -19.36 -1.81
CA LYS A 356 0.41 -18.47 -2.82
C LYS A 356 -0.74 -17.62 -2.27
N THR A 357 -1.59 -18.17 -1.40
CA THR A 357 -2.70 -17.40 -0.79
C THR A 357 -2.17 -16.28 0.09
N ALA A 358 -1.10 -16.53 0.84
CA ALA A 358 -0.44 -15.51 1.64
C ALA A 358 0.18 -14.41 0.76
N ALA A 359 0.85 -14.78 -0.34
CA ALA A 359 1.40 -13.83 -1.30
C ALA A 359 0.31 -12.90 -1.87
N LEU A 360 -0.84 -13.46 -2.29
CA LEU A 360 -1.96 -12.69 -2.84
C LEU A 360 -2.60 -11.76 -1.79
N LYS A 361 -2.68 -12.22 -0.53
CA LYS A 361 -3.12 -11.41 0.62
C LYS A 361 -2.15 -10.24 0.85
N ALA A 362 -0.85 -10.50 0.92
CA ALA A 362 0.17 -9.48 1.12
C ALA A 362 0.13 -8.41 0.03
N ALA A 363 0.06 -8.81 -1.25
CA ALA A 363 -0.09 -7.87 -2.36
C ALA A 363 -1.42 -7.08 -2.33
N GLY A 364 -2.49 -7.64 -1.77
CA GLY A 364 -3.75 -6.92 -1.59
C GLY A 364 -3.72 -5.86 -0.49
N ASN A 365 -2.87 -6.04 0.52
CA ASN A 365 -2.76 -5.16 1.69
C ASN A 365 -1.63 -4.13 1.59
N ALA A 366 -0.55 -4.44 0.86
CA ALA A 366 0.58 -3.54 0.71
C ALA A 366 0.13 -2.17 0.18
N TYR A 367 0.73 -1.09 0.68
CA TYR A 367 0.69 0.20 0.00
C TYR A 367 1.74 0.20 -1.11
N HIS A 368 1.53 1.05 -2.14
CA HIS A 368 2.37 1.04 -3.34
C HIS A 368 3.61 1.94 -3.15
N PRO A 369 4.84 1.50 -3.48
CA PRO A 369 6.07 2.28 -3.30
C PRO A 369 6.03 3.67 -3.94
N LEU A 370 5.53 3.79 -5.18
CA LEU A 370 5.36 5.11 -5.83
C LEU A 370 4.31 6.00 -5.17
N HIS A 371 3.27 5.42 -4.57
CA HIS A 371 2.26 6.21 -3.87
C HIS A 371 2.85 6.80 -2.59
N LEU A 372 3.64 5.99 -1.87
CA LEU A 372 4.45 6.46 -0.75
C LEU A 372 5.45 7.53 -1.19
N ALA A 373 6.20 7.30 -2.26
CA ALA A 373 7.19 8.23 -2.78
C ALA A 373 6.58 9.60 -3.13
N SER A 374 5.43 9.59 -3.80
CA SER A 374 4.69 10.80 -4.16
C SER A 374 4.34 11.65 -2.93
N MET A 375 4.06 11.01 -1.79
CA MET A 375 3.70 11.69 -0.55
C MET A 375 4.89 12.12 0.29
N LEU A 376 5.91 11.26 0.37
CA LEU A 376 7.03 11.39 1.30
C LEU A 376 8.23 12.11 0.69
N CYS A 377 8.63 11.78 -0.53
CA CYS A 377 9.87 12.28 -1.12
C CYS A 377 9.91 13.82 -1.26
N PRO A 378 8.83 14.52 -1.63
CA PRO A 378 8.82 15.99 -1.61
C PRO A 378 9.13 16.59 -0.23
N MET A 379 8.61 15.98 0.85
CA MET A 379 8.91 16.42 2.21
C MET A 379 10.37 16.18 2.58
N LEU A 380 10.93 15.04 2.17
CA LEU A 380 12.34 14.75 2.41
C LEU A 380 13.27 15.65 1.59
N GLU A 381 12.94 15.92 0.33
CA GLU A 381 13.73 16.82 -0.54
C GLU A 381 13.77 18.22 0.06
N GLN A 382 12.62 18.70 0.53
CA GLN A 382 12.52 19.95 1.24
C GLN A 382 13.35 19.92 2.55
N ALA A 383 13.23 18.89 3.39
CA ALA A 383 14.04 18.79 4.61
C ALA A 383 15.55 18.76 4.33
N TYR A 384 15.96 18.08 3.26
CA TYR A 384 17.34 18.04 2.81
C TYR A 384 17.86 19.42 2.39
N ILE A 385 17.07 20.16 1.60
CA ILE A 385 17.41 21.53 1.16
C ILE A 385 17.60 22.47 2.35
N TYR A 386 16.82 22.30 3.41
CA TYR A 386 16.87 23.13 4.62
C TYR A 386 17.86 22.61 5.68
N GLY A 387 18.66 21.59 5.34
CA GLY A 387 19.71 21.07 6.22
C GLY A 387 19.21 20.28 7.42
N ALA A 388 17.93 19.92 7.47
CA ALA A 388 17.34 19.12 8.56
C ALA A 388 17.64 17.61 8.44
N LEU A 389 18.23 17.19 7.31
CA LEU A 389 18.75 15.84 7.09
C LEU A 389 20.28 15.90 6.89
N PRO A 390 21.07 16.19 7.93
CA PRO A 390 22.53 16.24 7.86
C PRO A 390 23.14 14.86 7.58
N GLU A 391 24.42 14.82 7.24
CA GLU A 391 25.15 13.55 7.05
C GLU A 391 25.08 12.65 8.31
N GLU A 392 25.22 13.22 9.50
CA GLU A 392 25.01 12.50 10.77
C GLU A 392 23.71 12.94 11.42
N PRO A 393 22.70 12.05 11.58
CA PRO A 393 21.41 12.43 12.14
C PRO A 393 21.54 13.03 13.54
N THR A 394 21.07 14.26 13.69
CA THR A 394 21.05 15.01 14.95
C THR A 394 19.66 14.99 15.59
N ARG A 395 19.61 15.24 16.89
CA ARG A 395 18.35 15.42 17.63
C ARG A 395 18.24 16.85 18.09
N LEU A 396 17.09 17.46 17.83
CA LEU A 396 16.73 18.71 18.49
C LEU A 396 16.45 18.45 19.97
N SER A 397 16.94 19.34 20.81
CA SER A 397 16.57 19.42 22.21
C SER A 397 15.11 19.80 22.36
N THR A 398 14.54 19.55 23.53
CA THR A 398 13.17 19.97 23.85
C THR A 398 12.99 21.49 23.71
N GLN A 399 14.02 22.28 24.04
CA GLN A 399 13.96 23.73 23.89
C GLN A 399 13.88 24.14 22.42
N GLU A 400 14.75 23.59 21.56
CA GLU A 400 14.71 23.85 20.11
C GLU A 400 13.36 23.45 19.51
N LEU A 401 12.77 22.32 19.93
CA LEU A 401 11.42 21.94 19.49
C LEU A 401 10.34 22.95 19.94
N HIS A 402 10.45 23.50 21.15
CA HIS A 402 9.53 24.55 21.61
C HIS A 402 9.67 25.85 20.83
N GLU A 403 10.88 26.20 20.39
CA GLU A 403 11.14 27.37 19.54
C GLU A 403 10.48 27.25 18.14
N LEU A 404 10.16 26.04 17.70
CA LEU A 404 9.43 25.78 16.45
C LEU A 404 7.90 25.90 16.60
N ILE A 405 7.37 26.06 17.80
CA ILE A 405 5.94 26.23 18.03
C ILE A 405 5.55 27.62 17.52
N PRO A 406 4.56 27.74 16.60
CA PRO A 406 4.12 29.04 16.13
C PRO A 406 3.71 29.93 17.30
N ALA A 407 4.17 31.18 17.29
CA ALA A 407 3.60 32.18 18.18
C ALA A 407 2.09 32.25 17.93
N VAL A 408 1.29 32.24 18.99
CA VAL A 408 -0.15 32.44 18.88
C VAL A 408 -0.35 33.87 18.39
N THR A 409 -0.69 34.05 17.11
CA THR A 409 -1.04 35.38 16.58
C THR A 409 -2.32 35.83 17.27
N PRO A 410 -2.33 36.96 18.01
CA PRO A 410 -3.54 37.44 18.64
C PRO A 410 -4.63 37.69 17.58
N GLY A 411 -5.70 36.89 17.59
CA GLY A 411 -6.81 36.97 16.65
C GLY A 411 -6.89 35.84 15.62
N GLU A 412 -5.83 35.04 15.43
CA GLU A 412 -5.98 33.72 14.82
C GLU A 412 -6.43 32.78 15.93
N SER A 413 -7.75 32.62 16.07
CA SER A 413 -8.23 31.46 16.80
C SER A 413 -7.71 30.25 16.04
N PHE A 414 -6.68 29.59 16.57
CA PHE A 414 -6.65 28.12 16.47
C PHE A 414 -8.08 27.73 16.78
N HIS A 415 -8.76 27.04 15.86
CA HIS A 415 -10.08 26.51 16.14
C HIS A 415 -9.94 25.73 17.44
N ASN A 416 -10.27 26.39 18.54
CA ASN A 416 -10.26 25.80 19.84
C ASN A 416 -11.42 24.84 19.73
N PRO A 417 -11.20 23.52 19.72
CA PRO A 417 -12.30 22.57 19.51
C PRO A 417 -13.40 22.79 20.56
N ALA A 418 -13.06 23.42 21.69
CA ALA A 418 -13.96 23.82 22.76
C ALA A 418 -14.90 25.00 22.43
N GLU A 419 -14.60 25.84 21.43
CA GLU A 419 -15.44 27.01 21.08
C GLU A 419 -16.32 26.78 19.84
N ALA A 420 -16.17 25.64 19.16
CA ALA A 420 -17.13 25.20 18.15
C ALA A 420 -18.38 24.67 18.89
N GLU A 421 -19.38 25.55 19.07
CA GLU A 421 -20.66 25.22 19.69
C GLU A 421 -21.23 23.91 19.10
N GLY A 422 -21.16 22.83 19.89
CA GLY A 422 -21.66 21.50 19.50
C GLY A 422 -20.64 20.37 19.54
N PHE A 423 -19.35 20.63 19.78
CA PHE A 423 -18.40 19.56 20.05
C PHE A 423 -18.44 19.16 21.53
N PRO A 424 -18.68 17.88 21.88
CA PRO A 424 -18.41 17.40 23.23
C PRO A 424 -16.93 17.65 23.52
N ASN A 425 -16.58 17.91 24.78
CA ASN A 425 -15.20 18.08 25.22
C ASN A 425 -14.44 16.76 24.91
N VAL A 426 -13.83 16.66 23.73
CA VAL A 426 -13.31 15.39 23.17
C VAL A 426 -12.02 14.95 23.86
N PHE A 427 -11.37 15.85 24.58
CA PHE A 427 -10.27 15.48 25.46
C PHE A 427 -10.83 15.19 26.85
N CYS A 428 -10.82 13.91 27.23
CA CYS A 428 -10.97 13.62 28.65
C CYS A 428 -9.68 14.06 29.36
N GLN A 429 -9.78 14.42 30.64
CA GLN A 429 -8.63 14.85 31.42
C GLN A 429 -7.52 13.77 31.43
N ASP A 430 -7.90 12.50 31.26
CA ASP A 430 -6.98 11.38 31.14
C ASP A 430 -6.10 11.45 29.87
N ASP A 431 -6.57 12.00 28.74
CA ASP A 431 -5.76 12.12 27.50
C ASP A 431 -4.65 13.17 27.64
N ILE A 432 -4.97 14.27 28.34
CA ILE A 432 -4.01 15.34 28.66
C ILE A 432 -3.00 14.82 29.67
N GLU A 433 -3.47 14.15 30.74
CA GLU A 433 -2.61 13.54 31.74
C GLU A 433 -1.75 12.42 31.15
N GLU A 434 -2.27 11.63 30.21
CA GLU A 434 -1.51 10.62 29.48
C GLU A 434 -0.45 11.26 28.58
N CYS A 435 -0.78 12.32 27.83
CA CYS A 435 0.20 13.06 27.03
C CYS A 435 1.29 13.68 27.92
N GLU A 436 0.93 14.32 29.02
CA GLU A 436 1.90 14.85 30.00
C GLU A 436 2.73 13.73 30.63
N SER A 437 2.11 12.59 30.94
CA SER A 437 2.78 11.40 31.47
C SER A 437 3.76 10.82 30.46
N MET A 438 3.39 10.72 29.18
CA MET A 438 4.27 10.31 28.09
C MET A 438 5.44 11.29 27.91
N ILE A 439 5.19 12.60 27.98
CA ILE A 439 6.24 13.63 27.95
C ILE A 439 7.17 13.47 29.17
N LYS A 440 6.63 13.25 30.38
CA LYS A 440 7.41 13.02 31.61
C LYS A 440 8.24 11.73 31.53
N LYS A 441 7.66 10.63 31.04
CA LYS A 441 8.34 9.34 30.82
C LYS A 441 9.44 9.47 29.75
N GLY A 442 9.17 10.17 28.65
CA GLY A 442 10.17 10.48 27.62
C GLY A 442 11.35 11.27 28.18
N LYS A 443 11.08 12.29 29.02
CA LYS A 443 12.12 13.04 29.75
C LYS A 443 12.93 12.13 30.69
N GLN A 444 12.30 11.22 31.40
CA GLN A 444 12.97 10.31 32.33
C GLN A 444 13.80 9.24 31.60
N ALA A 445 13.29 8.68 30.49
CA ALA A 445 14.01 7.72 29.65
C ALA A 445 15.24 8.35 28.99
N SER A 446 15.11 9.57 28.46
CA SER A 446 16.22 10.33 27.89
C SER A 446 17.32 10.61 28.92
N ARG A 447 16.95 10.97 30.16
CA ARG A 447 17.91 11.16 31.28
C ARG A 447 18.62 9.85 31.68
N LYS A 448 17.89 8.73 31.76
CA LYS A 448 18.48 7.41 32.06
C LYS A 448 19.45 6.96 30.97
N PHE A 449 19.09 7.17 29.71
CA PHE A 449 19.95 6.87 28.57
C PHE A 449 21.24 7.70 28.62
N ALA A 450 21.12 9.03 28.81
CA ALA A 450 22.27 9.93 28.94
C ALA A 450 23.20 9.53 30.10
N ALA A 451 22.64 9.16 31.27
CA ALA A 451 23.42 8.68 32.41
C ALA A 451 24.18 7.38 32.09
N SER A 452 23.52 6.42 31.41
CA SER A 452 24.13 5.13 31.04
C SER A 452 25.27 5.25 30.02
N CYS A 453 25.32 6.33 29.25
CA CYS A 453 26.38 6.60 28.28
C CYS A 453 27.62 7.25 28.92
N VAL A 454 27.47 7.89 30.09
CA VAL A 454 28.60 8.51 30.82
C VAL A 454 29.40 7.45 31.58
N ASP A 455 28.75 6.40 32.10
CA ASP A 455 29.41 5.35 32.88
C ASP A 455 30.19 4.32 32.05
N LYS A 456 30.09 4.34 30.71
CA LYS A 456 30.77 3.36 29.83
C LYS A 456 32.07 3.84 29.19
N LYS A 457 32.61 5.01 29.58
CA LYS A 457 33.88 5.53 29.04
C LYS A 457 35.11 5.32 29.95
N GLY A 458 35.04 4.41 30.92
CA GLY A 458 36.09 4.23 31.90
C GLY A 458 36.45 2.78 32.23
N SER A 459 36.87 1.98 31.24
CA SER A 459 37.85 0.89 31.46
C SER A 459 38.15 0.14 30.16
N GLU A 460 39.41 -0.27 30.02
CA GLU A 460 39.95 -1.27 29.08
C GLU A 460 40.54 -0.76 27.76
N SER A 461 41.76 -0.23 27.89
CA SER A 461 42.82 -0.40 26.90
C SER A 461 43.70 -1.61 27.28
N SER A 462 43.61 -2.71 26.52
CA SER A 462 44.71 -3.66 26.40
C SER A 462 44.63 -4.45 25.10
N SER A 463 45.69 -4.33 24.33
CA SER A 463 46.10 -5.09 23.16
C SER A 463 45.98 -6.61 23.29
N VAL A 464 45.82 -7.33 22.16
CA VAL A 464 46.71 -8.43 21.70
C VAL A 464 46.22 -8.98 20.34
N HIS A 465 47.20 -9.26 19.47
CA HIS A 465 47.13 -9.94 18.17
C HIS A 465 46.64 -11.40 18.25
N GLY A 466 46.08 -11.92 17.15
CA GLY A 466 46.19 -13.36 16.84
C GLY A 466 45.09 -13.98 15.97
N ALA A 467 45.46 -14.31 14.73
CA ALA A 467 45.04 -15.42 13.86
C ALA A 467 43.67 -16.13 14.06
N GLY A 468 42.90 -16.26 12.96
CA GLY A 468 41.88 -17.32 12.81
C GLY A 468 42.52 -18.70 12.54
N PRO A 469 41.80 -19.69 11.95
CA PRO A 469 40.35 -19.82 11.72
C PRO A 469 39.80 -21.19 12.20
N ALA A 470 38.48 -21.33 12.40
CA ALA A 470 37.82 -22.64 12.29
C ALA A 470 36.31 -22.54 12.11
N SER A 471 35.86 -23.21 11.06
CA SER A 471 34.48 -23.53 10.71
C SER A 471 33.83 -24.48 11.71
N HIS A 472 32.61 -24.18 12.13
CA HIS A 472 31.65 -25.21 12.52
C HIS A 472 30.25 -24.84 12.02
N ARG A 473 29.84 -25.51 10.93
CA ARG A 473 28.43 -25.63 10.53
C ARG A 473 27.78 -26.66 11.45
N ALA A 474 26.89 -26.22 12.32
CA ALA A 474 25.95 -27.11 13.00
C ALA A 474 24.76 -27.33 12.06
N GLY A 475 24.62 -28.55 11.55
CA GLY A 475 23.45 -29.02 10.84
C GLY A 475 22.31 -29.32 11.81
N LEU A 476 21.15 -28.72 11.57
CA LEU A 476 19.90 -29.13 12.21
C LEU A 476 19.22 -30.16 11.30
N ASP A 477 19.26 -31.41 11.75
CA ASP A 477 18.59 -32.55 11.14
C ASP A 477 17.15 -32.61 11.72
N LEU A 478 16.16 -32.23 10.92
CA LEU A 478 14.74 -32.38 11.24
C LEU A 478 14.12 -33.36 10.24
N LYS A 479 14.18 -34.64 10.58
CA LYS A 479 13.36 -35.68 9.97
C LYS A 479 11.98 -35.66 10.62
N SER A 480 10.98 -35.22 9.89
CA SER A 480 9.58 -35.56 10.16
C SER A 480 8.99 -36.19 8.91
N GLU A 481 8.93 -37.51 8.91
CA GLU A 481 8.16 -38.30 7.94
C GLU A 481 6.67 -38.06 8.18
N VAL A 482 5.99 -37.44 7.22
CA VAL A 482 4.53 -37.44 7.15
C VAL A 482 4.13 -38.36 6.01
N LYS A 483 3.66 -39.57 6.36
CA LYS A 483 2.99 -40.47 5.43
C LYS A 483 1.59 -39.91 5.15
N ALA A 484 1.37 -39.40 3.94
CA ALA A 484 0.04 -39.08 3.43
C ALA A 484 -0.43 -40.23 2.53
N GLU A 485 -1.46 -40.95 2.97
CA GLU A 485 -2.20 -41.91 2.14
C GLU A 485 -3.02 -41.15 1.09
N VAL A 486 -2.66 -41.33 -0.18
CA VAL A 486 -3.43 -40.83 -1.32
C VAL A 486 -4.46 -41.91 -1.70
N LYS A 487 -5.74 -41.63 -1.46
CA LYS A 487 -6.84 -42.40 -2.06
C LYS A 487 -6.91 -42.09 -3.56
N GLN A 488 -6.64 -43.11 -4.37
CA GLN A 488 -6.88 -43.10 -5.81
C GLN A 488 -8.38 -43.26 -6.09
N GLU A 489 -8.96 -42.32 -6.83
CA GLU A 489 -10.25 -42.49 -7.52
C GLU A 489 -10.02 -42.84 -9.00
N PRO A 490 -10.94 -43.59 -9.63
CA PRO A 490 -10.65 -44.31 -10.87
C PRO A 490 -10.60 -43.43 -12.11
N MET A 491 -9.62 -43.74 -12.95
CA MET A 491 -9.42 -43.19 -14.29
C MET A 491 -10.62 -43.46 -15.21
N CYS A 492 -11.13 -42.41 -15.87
CA CYS A 492 -11.89 -42.54 -17.11
C CYS A 492 -10.93 -42.50 -18.32
N ASN A 493 -11.05 -43.53 -19.16
CA ASN A 493 -10.28 -43.75 -20.39
C ASN A 493 -10.67 -42.73 -21.48
N PRO A 494 -9.74 -42.25 -22.34
CA PRO A 494 -10.01 -41.17 -23.29
C PRO A 494 -10.47 -41.71 -24.64
N ALA A 495 -11.56 -41.14 -25.17
CA ALA A 495 -11.93 -41.27 -26.58
C ALA A 495 -11.58 -39.99 -27.35
N ARG A 496 -10.98 -40.22 -28.52
CA ARG A 496 -10.32 -39.39 -29.54
C ARG A 496 -10.94 -38.03 -29.95
N PRO A 497 -10.14 -37.18 -30.64
CA PRO A 497 -10.36 -35.74 -30.75
C PRO A 497 -11.22 -35.35 -31.97
N GLN A 498 -12.03 -34.30 -31.82
CA GLN A 498 -12.56 -33.55 -32.95
C GLN A 498 -11.98 -32.14 -32.97
N GLN A 499 -11.23 -31.86 -34.03
CA GLN A 499 -10.91 -30.53 -34.50
C GLN A 499 -12.20 -29.78 -34.86
N ARG A 500 -12.31 -28.51 -34.47
CA ARG A 500 -12.61 -27.36 -35.36
C ARG A 500 -12.66 -26.07 -34.53
N GLY A 501 -11.76 -25.16 -34.88
CA GLY A 501 -11.82 -23.76 -34.51
C GLY A 501 -12.90 -23.01 -35.30
N CYS A 502 -13.13 -21.78 -34.86
CA CYS A 502 -14.18 -20.83 -35.25
C CYS A 502 -15.52 -21.03 -34.52
N TRP A 503 -15.88 -20.03 -33.71
CA TRP A 503 -17.21 -19.86 -33.16
C TRP A 503 -18.23 -19.76 -34.31
N PRO A 504 -19.36 -20.48 -34.27
CA PRO A 504 -20.41 -20.28 -35.25
C PRO A 504 -21.09 -18.94 -34.94
N GLN A 505 -20.94 -17.96 -35.85
CA GLN A 505 -21.86 -16.83 -35.96
C GLN A 505 -23.21 -17.35 -36.49
N GLY A 506 -23.98 -17.97 -35.60
CA GLY A 506 -25.36 -18.35 -35.86
C GLY A 506 -26.28 -17.15 -35.58
N SER A 507 -26.99 -16.72 -36.62
CA SER A 507 -28.04 -15.71 -36.58
C SER A 507 -29.16 -16.10 -35.61
N LEU A 508 -29.16 -15.54 -34.41
CA LEU A 508 -30.28 -15.57 -33.48
C LEU A 508 -31.40 -14.65 -34.00
N LYS A 509 -32.21 -15.16 -34.94
CA LYS A 509 -33.56 -14.64 -35.21
C LYS A 509 -34.58 -15.57 -34.56
N ARG A 510 -35.45 -14.94 -33.76
CA ARG A 510 -36.72 -15.40 -33.16
C ARG A 510 -36.61 -16.08 -31.78
N GLY A 511 -37.26 -15.45 -30.79
CA GLY A 511 -38.05 -16.21 -29.82
C GLY A 511 -37.92 -15.92 -28.33
N CYS A 512 -37.28 -14.85 -27.85
CA CYS A 512 -37.41 -14.50 -26.42
C CYS A 512 -38.68 -13.67 -26.19
N LYS A 513 -39.72 -14.34 -25.69
CA LYS A 513 -40.85 -13.67 -25.03
C LYS A 513 -40.30 -12.79 -23.91
N VAL A 514 -40.51 -11.48 -24.07
CA VAL A 514 -40.34 -10.49 -23.01
C VAL A 514 -41.32 -10.84 -21.89
N VAL A 515 -40.81 -11.37 -20.78
CA VAL A 515 -41.56 -11.42 -19.53
C VAL A 515 -41.45 -10.02 -18.93
N ASN A 516 -42.52 -9.24 -19.11
CA ASN A 516 -42.78 -8.05 -18.32
C ASN A 516 -42.94 -8.49 -16.85
N LEU A 517 -41.91 -8.28 -16.02
CA LEU A 517 -42.08 -8.27 -14.58
C LEU A 517 -42.27 -6.83 -14.14
N ALA A 518 -43.55 -6.45 -14.07
CA ALA A 518 -43.99 -5.32 -13.29
C ALA A 518 -43.54 -5.50 -11.83
N SER A 519 -43.02 -4.41 -11.28
CA SER A 519 -42.64 -4.24 -9.88
C SER A 519 -43.82 -4.52 -8.94
N PRO A 520 -43.66 -5.31 -7.86
CA PRO A 520 -44.53 -5.24 -6.70
C PRO A 520 -43.94 -4.28 -5.66
N GLN A 521 -44.81 -3.38 -5.25
CA GLN A 521 -44.67 -2.34 -4.24
C GLN A 521 -44.05 -2.79 -2.92
N ARG A 522 -43.35 -1.82 -2.31
CA ARG A 522 -43.11 -1.60 -0.87
C ARG A 522 -43.93 -2.50 0.06
N ARG A 523 -43.23 -3.25 0.92
CA ARG A 523 -43.71 -3.57 2.27
C ARG A 523 -42.75 -2.98 3.30
N VAL A 524 -43.20 -1.90 3.92
CA VAL A 524 -42.69 -1.40 5.19
C VAL A 524 -43.03 -2.44 6.26
N ARG A 525 -42.04 -2.92 7.00
CA ARG A 525 -42.26 -3.54 8.31
C ARG A 525 -41.46 -2.76 9.32
N GLY A 526 -42.17 -1.88 10.02
CA GLY A 526 -41.72 -1.36 11.31
C GLY A 526 -41.73 -2.49 12.34
N LYS A 527 -40.71 -2.48 13.20
CA LYS A 527 -40.80 -3.00 14.56
C LYS A 527 -40.30 -1.88 15.47
N SER A 528 -41.25 -1.10 15.97
CA SER A 528 -41.09 -0.33 17.20
C SER A 528 -41.08 -1.31 18.37
N VAL A 529 -40.04 -1.22 19.20
CA VAL A 529 -40.05 -1.77 20.56
C VAL A 529 -40.33 -0.57 21.46
N LEU A 530 -41.55 -0.51 21.97
CA LEU A 530 -41.95 0.43 23.02
C LEU A 530 -41.68 -0.24 24.36
N TYR A 531 -40.78 0.35 25.14
CA TYR A 531 -40.73 0.21 26.59
C TYR A 531 -41.82 1.10 27.17
N THR A 532 -42.75 0.52 27.93
CA THR A 532 -43.65 1.26 28.81
C THR A 532 -43.15 1.10 30.23
N ASP A 533 -42.62 2.17 30.80
CA ASP A 533 -42.48 2.30 32.26
C ASP A 533 -43.83 2.68 32.86
N ARG A 534 -44.20 1.93 33.90
CA ARG A 534 -45.25 2.26 34.86
C ARG A 534 -44.63 3.14 35.95
N THR A 535 -45.17 4.33 36.12
CA THR A 535 -45.25 5.01 37.44
C THR A 535 -46.55 5.80 37.49
N ASP A 536 -47.22 5.63 38.63
CA ASP A 536 -48.47 6.23 39.14
C ASP A 536 -49.82 5.78 38.56
#